data_AF-A0A6J4UZR5-F1
#
_entry.id   AF-A0A6J4UZR5-F1
#
_cell.length_a   1.000
_cell.length_b   1.000
_cell.length_c   1.000
_cell.angle_alpha   90.00
_cell.angle_beta   90.00
_cell.angle_gamma   90.00
#
_symmetry.space_group_name_H-M   'P 1'
#
loop_
_entity.id
_entity.type
_entity.pdbx_description
1 polymer ?
#
loop_
_entity_poly.entity_id
_entity_poly.type
_entity_poly.pdbx_seq_one_letter_code
_entity_poly.pdbx_strand_id
1 'polypeptide(L)'
;AEYAGEGLAHVAERQLDEALPGTFGRASLFIDDCPDIVWCADECLPRLGCHVVGEVPGGPYTACWNWTTTGCGPCGDVGDLVARCNETYPECGGQCFTA
;
A
#
# COMPACT_ATOMS: atom_id res chain seq x y z
N ALA A 1 6.11 -26.71 -8.83
CA ALA A 1 7.27 -27.34 -8.18
C ALA A 1 6.71 -28.10 -6.98
N GLU A 2 6.88 -29.42 -6.97
CA GLU A 2 6.37 -30.29 -5.93
C GLU A 2 7.27 -30.15 -4.70
N TYR A 3 6.71 -29.78 -3.55
CA TYR A 3 7.45 -29.63 -2.29
C TYR A 3 7.75 -31.02 -1.70
N ALA A 4 8.54 -31.83 -2.41
CA ALA A 4 8.80 -33.24 -2.11
C ALA A 4 10.25 -33.50 -1.65
N GLY A 5 10.85 -32.57 -0.90
CA GLY A 5 12.12 -32.82 -0.23
C GLY A 5 11.91 -33.64 1.05
N GLU A 6 12.77 -34.63 1.32
CA GLU A 6 12.69 -35.54 2.49
C GLU A 6 12.50 -34.81 3.84
N GLY A 7 13.02 -33.58 3.97
CA GLY A 7 12.88 -32.77 5.20
C GLY A 7 11.47 -32.24 5.48
N LEU A 8 10.58 -32.23 4.47
CA LEU A 8 9.23 -31.65 4.58
C LEU A 8 8.11 -32.68 4.46
N ALA A 9 8.42 -33.97 4.31
CA ALA A 9 7.42 -35.03 4.14
C ALA A 9 6.36 -35.04 5.27
N HIS A 10 6.79 -34.82 6.52
CA HIS A 10 5.90 -34.75 7.69
C HIS A 10 5.00 -33.50 7.73
N VAL A 11 5.33 -32.45 6.98
CA VAL A 11 4.53 -31.22 6.85
C VAL A 11 3.62 -31.29 5.63
N ALA A 12 4.06 -31.95 4.57
CA ALA A 12 3.30 -32.14 3.33
C ALA A 12 1.96 -32.86 3.59
N GLU A 13 1.96 -33.89 4.45
CA GLU A 13 0.72 -34.57 4.87
C GLU A 13 -0.25 -33.69 5.66
N ARG A 14 0.24 -32.59 6.28
CA ARG A 14 -0.59 -31.64 7.05
C ARG A 14 -1.07 -30.44 6.24
N GLN A 15 -0.52 -30.21 5.06
CA GLN A 15 -0.88 -29.07 4.20
C GLN A 15 -1.94 -29.40 3.15
N LEU A 16 -2.23 -30.68 2.92
CA LEU A 16 -3.33 -31.13 2.07
C LEU A 16 -4.59 -31.32 2.92
N ASP A 17 -5.10 -30.23 3.50
CA ASP A 17 -6.48 -30.24 3.99
C ASP A 17 -7.40 -30.10 2.78
N GLU A 18 -7.68 -31.22 2.11
CA GLU A 18 -8.57 -31.29 0.94
C GLU A 18 -10.01 -30.90 1.30
N ALA A 19 -10.38 -30.88 2.58
CA ALA A 19 -11.71 -30.50 3.05
C ALA A 19 -11.86 -28.99 3.28
N LEU A 20 -10.76 -28.27 3.53
CA LEU A 20 -10.80 -26.84 3.85
C LEU A 20 -11.48 -25.98 2.76
N PRO A 21 -11.19 -26.14 1.44
CA PRO A 21 -11.80 -25.30 0.41
C PRO A 21 -13.32 -25.45 0.32
N GLY A 22 -13.86 -26.64 0.60
CA GLY A 22 -15.30 -26.93 0.56
C GLY A 22 -16.09 -26.39 1.75
N THR A 23 -15.42 -26.02 2.85
CA THR A 23 -16.06 -25.40 4.03
C THR A 23 -16.25 -23.90 3.90
N PHE A 24 -15.49 -23.22 3.03
CA PHE A 24 -15.69 -21.81 2.77
C PHE A 24 -16.79 -21.63 1.71
N GLY A 25 -17.87 -20.95 2.08
CA GLY A 25 -18.88 -20.51 1.12
C GLY A 25 -18.31 -19.52 0.10
N ARG A 26 -19.17 -19.04 -0.82
CA ARG A 26 -18.79 -17.94 -1.73
C ARG A 26 -18.33 -16.73 -0.93
N ALA A 27 -17.06 -16.37 -1.06
CA ALA A 27 -16.50 -15.14 -0.52
C ALA A 27 -16.27 -14.15 -1.67
N SER A 28 -16.61 -12.89 -1.42
CA SER A 28 -16.29 -11.76 -2.29
C SER A 28 -15.25 -10.91 -1.57
N LEU A 29 -14.04 -10.83 -2.13
CA LEU A 29 -13.03 -9.88 -1.69
C LEU A 29 -13.23 -8.59 -2.50
N PHE A 30 -13.79 -7.57 -1.85
CA PHE A 30 -13.85 -6.22 -2.41
C PHE A 30 -12.67 -5.44 -1.83
N ILE A 31 -11.69 -5.11 -2.67
CA ILE A 31 -10.58 -4.23 -2.32
C ILE A 31 -10.98 -2.83 -2.80
N ASP A 32 -11.95 -2.21 -2.11
CA ASP A 32 -12.43 -0.86 -2.43
C ASP A 32 -11.82 0.21 -1.52
N ASP A 33 -11.17 -0.20 -0.42
CA ASP A 33 -10.60 0.72 0.54
C ASP A 33 -9.21 1.16 0.08
N CYS A 34 -9.08 2.44 -0.25
CA CYS A 34 -7.77 3.06 -0.42
C CYS A 34 -7.17 3.38 0.97
N PRO A 35 -5.91 3.01 1.23
CA PRO A 35 -5.28 3.34 2.50
C PRO A 35 -5.06 4.84 2.60
N ASP A 36 -5.17 5.39 3.82
CA ASP A 36 -4.84 6.78 4.05
C ASP A 36 -3.37 7.08 3.71
N ILE A 37 -3.13 8.29 3.20
CA ILE A 37 -1.80 8.82 2.91
C ILE A 37 -1.25 9.39 4.21
N VAL A 38 -0.15 8.81 4.67
CA VAL A 38 0.43 9.10 5.99
C VAL A 38 1.79 9.78 5.91
N TRP A 39 2.47 9.73 4.76
CA TRP A 39 3.85 10.19 4.62
C TRP A 39 4.03 11.25 3.52
N CYS A 40 4.88 12.23 3.79
CA CYS A 40 5.52 13.07 2.81
C CYS A 40 6.86 12.44 2.39
N ALA A 41 7.20 12.52 1.11
CA ALA A 41 8.42 11.96 0.51
C ALA A 41 8.98 12.90 -0.58
N ASP A 42 10.29 12.84 -0.88
CA ASP A 42 10.96 13.73 -1.85
C ASP A 42 11.55 13.01 -3.09
N GLU A 43 11.71 11.69 -3.04
CA GLU A 43 12.16 10.86 -4.15
C GLU A 43 11.47 9.50 -4.13
N CYS A 44 10.83 9.08 -5.23
CA CYS A 44 10.30 7.72 -5.41
C CYS A 44 11.03 7.02 -6.55
N LEU A 45 11.75 5.96 -6.22
CA LEU A 45 12.44 5.15 -7.21
C LEU A 45 11.69 3.84 -7.45
N PRO A 46 11.44 3.46 -8.72
CA PRO A 46 10.86 2.16 -9.03
C PRO A 46 11.69 1.04 -8.39
N ARG A 47 11.05 0.23 -7.52
CA ARG A 47 11.62 -0.89 -6.73
C ARG A 47 12.35 -0.56 -5.43
N LEU A 48 12.68 0.70 -5.15
CA LEU A 48 13.32 1.09 -3.89
C LEU A 48 12.34 1.77 -2.93
N GLY A 49 11.15 2.13 -3.43
CA GLY A 49 10.16 2.87 -2.66
C GLY A 49 10.45 4.35 -2.66
N CYS A 50 9.82 5.06 -1.75
CA CYS A 50 9.97 6.49 -1.61
C CYS A 50 10.80 6.82 -0.37
N HIS A 51 11.69 7.81 -0.49
CA HIS A 51 12.39 8.36 0.65
C HIS A 51 11.41 9.20 1.48
N VAL A 52 11.02 8.66 2.63
CA VAL A 52 10.08 9.31 3.54
C VAL A 52 10.79 10.40 4.33
N VAL A 53 10.27 11.61 4.23
CA VAL A 53 10.79 12.80 4.90
C VAL A 53 10.10 13.01 6.25
N GLY A 54 8.80 12.71 6.33
CA GLY A 54 8.04 12.80 7.58
C GLY A 54 6.55 12.52 7.39
N GLU A 55 5.79 12.63 8.48
CA GLU A 55 4.33 12.43 8.48
C GLU A 55 3.58 13.58 7.80
N VAL A 56 2.42 13.31 7.22
CA VAL A 56 1.57 14.36 6.64
C VAL A 56 1.12 15.37 7.72
N PRO A 57 1.39 16.67 7.54
CA PRO A 57 0.98 17.71 8.49
C PRO A 57 -0.54 17.84 8.56
N GLY A 58 -1.10 17.65 9.76
CA GLY A 58 -2.55 17.66 9.97
C GLY A 58 -3.21 16.26 9.93
N GLY A 59 -2.41 15.20 9.84
CA GLY A 59 -2.85 13.82 10.03
C GLY A 59 -3.06 13.03 8.73
N PRO A 60 -3.41 11.74 8.83
CA PRO A 60 -3.62 10.89 7.66
C PRO A 60 -4.60 11.55 6.70
N TYR A 61 -4.18 11.71 5.45
CA TYR A 61 -4.99 12.31 4.41
C TYR A 61 -5.73 11.20 3.66
N THR A 62 -7.05 11.30 3.61
CA THR A 62 -7.89 10.26 2.99
C THR A 62 -7.56 10.09 1.52
N ALA A 63 -7.35 8.83 1.13
CA ALA A 63 -7.20 8.43 -0.26
C ALA A 63 -8.50 7.87 -0.84
N CYS A 64 -8.69 8.07 -2.14
CA CYS A 64 -9.82 7.58 -2.90
C CYS A 64 -9.35 6.80 -4.11
N TRP A 65 -10.16 5.83 -4.54
CA TRP A 65 -9.93 5.13 -5.79
C TRP A 65 -10.18 6.08 -6.97
N ASN A 66 -9.19 6.17 -7.85
CA ASN A 66 -9.27 6.98 -9.06
C ASN A 66 -9.31 6.06 -10.29
N TRP A 67 -10.47 6.03 -10.97
CA TRP A 67 -10.67 5.24 -12.18
C TRP A 67 -9.82 5.67 -13.37
N THR A 68 -9.35 6.93 -13.39
CA THR A 68 -8.50 7.45 -14.47
C THR A 68 -7.08 6.93 -14.38
N THR A 69 -6.52 6.90 -13.17
CA THR A 69 -5.16 6.37 -12.92
C THR A 69 -5.16 4.90 -12.55
N THR A 70 -6.35 4.30 -12.40
CA THR A 70 -6.55 2.91 -11.95
C THR A 70 -5.78 2.61 -10.66
N GLY A 71 -5.87 3.53 -9.69
CA GLY A 71 -5.12 3.45 -8.44
C GLY A 71 -5.65 4.37 -7.36
N CYS A 72 -5.11 4.23 -6.15
CA CYS A 72 -5.41 5.11 -5.03
C CYS A 72 -4.60 6.40 -5.11
N GLY A 73 -5.24 7.51 -4.75
CA GLY A 73 -4.57 8.80 -4.61
C GLY A 73 -5.39 9.75 -3.73
N PRO A 74 -4.93 10.99 -3.52
CA PRO A 74 -5.66 11.97 -2.72
C PRO A 74 -7.10 12.16 -3.23
N CYS A 75 -8.08 12.14 -2.31
CA CYS A 75 -9.49 12.38 -2.66
C CYS A 75 -9.77 13.80 -3.16
N GLY A 76 -8.95 14.76 -2.74
CA GLY A 76 -9.12 16.19 -2.98
C GLY A 76 -8.05 16.78 -3.89
N ASP A 77 -7.74 18.06 -3.65
CA ASP A 77 -6.68 18.76 -4.36
C ASP A 77 -5.31 18.23 -3.91
N VAL A 78 -4.65 17.49 -4.80
CA VAL A 78 -3.26 17.03 -4.62
C VAL A 78 -2.33 18.21 -4.32
N GLY A 79 -2.60 19.39 -4.89
CA GLY A 79 -1.81 20.60 -4.69
C GLY A 79 -1.82 21.10 -3.25
N ASP A 80 -2.94 21.02 -2.53
CA ASP A 80 -3.02 21.39 -1.11
C ASP A 80 -2.15 20.46 -0.26
N LEU A 81 -2.21 19.17 -0.54
CA LEU A 81 -1.44 18.17 0.21
C LEU A 81 0.08 18.29 -0.07
N VAL A 82 0.46 18.51 -1.33
CA VAL A 82 1.83 18.81 -1.73
C VAL A 82 2.32 20.11 -1.08
N ALA A 83 1.48 21.16 -1.03
CA ALA A 83 1.84 22.43 -0.40
C ALA A 83 2.10 22.25 1.11
N ARG A 84 1.26 21.49 1.82
CA ARG A 84 1.45 21.18 3.25
C ARG A 84 2.78 20.47 3.50
N CYS A 85 3.10 19.45 2.69
CA CYS A 85 4.38 18.75 2.81
C CYS A 85 5.56 19.69 2.60
N ASN A 86 5.53 20.51 1.55
CA ASN A 86 6.63 21.44 1.25
C ASN A 86 6.77 22.59 2.25
N GLU A 87 5.67 23.05 2.87
CA GLU A 87 5.70 24.05 3.92
C GLU A 87 6.33 23.51 5.22
N THR A 88 6.06 22.23 5.53
CA THR A 88 6.57 21.61 6.76
C THR A 88 7.98 21.06 6.63
N TYR A 89 8.35 20.58 5.44
CA TYR A 89 9.63 19.94 5.14
C TYR A 89 10.41 20.70 4.06
N PRO A 90 11.01 21.86 4.39
CA PRO A 90 11.74 22.68 3.42
C PRO A 90 12.98 22.00 2.83
N GLU A 91 13.50 20.94 3.47
CA GLU A 91 14.63 20.13 3.01
C GLU A 91 14.38 19.47 1.64
N CYS A 92 13.13 19.24 1.26
CA CYS A 92 12.80 18.71 -0.07
C CYS A 92 12.97 19.76 -1.19
N GLY A 93 13.25 21.03 -0.87
CA GLY A 93 13.41 22.09 -1.87
C GLY A 93 12.18 22.32 -2.75
N GLY A 94 10.97 22.11 -2.23
CA GLY A 94 9.72 22.22 -2.99
C GLY A 94 9.34 20.97 -3.78
N GLN A 95 10.02 19.85 -3.58
CA GLN A 95 9.75 18.57 -4.24
C GLN A 95 9.09 17.52 -3.32
N CYS A 96 8.67 17.88 -2.10
CA CYS A 96 7.93 16.91 -1.29
C CYS A 96 6.58 16.62 -1.95
N PHE A 97 6.26 15.34 -2.09
CA PHE A 97 4.97 14.81 -2.50
C PHE A 97 4.49 13.78 -1.47
N THR A 98 3.40 13.09 -1.78
CA THR A 98 2.78 12.09 -0.89
C THR A 98 3.13 10.67 -1.28
N ALA A 99 3.45 9.83 -0.28
CA ALA A 99 3.79 8.43 -0.44
C ALA A 99 2.82 7.48 0.28
#